data_AF-A0A7S0H939-F1
#
_entry.id   AF-A0A7S0H939-F1
#
_cell.length_a   1.000
_cell.length_b   1.000
_cell.length_c   1.000
_cell.angle_alpha   90.00
_cell.angle_beta   90.00
_cell.angle_gamma   90.00
#
_symmetry.space_group_name_H-M   'P 1'
#
loop_
_entity.id
_entity.type
_entity.pdbx_description
1 polymer ?
#
loop_
_entity_poly.entity_id
_entity_poly.type
_entity_poly.pdbx_seq_one_letter_code
_entity_poly.pdbx_strand_id
1 'polypeptide(L)'
;SGSDPRFVQVFLGGSKASYATWRQEIAIPYLDAKKIHYFNPQRSSHLYQNESVVLNRIMTAFSDVLIFGIAKESRALVSMLEAVEYMCTGMKVLTVINEVQEGSYLGSEICGKYQAKDINRARL
;
A
#
# COMPACT_ATOMS: atom_id res chain seq x y z
N SER A 1 -11.38 21.52 -22.20
CA SER A 1 -12.10 20.24 -22.12
C SER A 1 -11.26 19.18 -22.81
N GLY A 2 -10.57 18.35 -22.04
CA GLY A 2 -9.75 17.24 -22.54
C GLY A 2 -9.67 16.23 -21.42
N SER A 3 -10.62 15.30 -21.38
CA SER A 3 -10.65 14.22 -20.40
C SER A 3 -9.56 13.22 -20.77
N ASP A 4 -8.45 13.32 -20.07
CA ASP A 4 -7.44 12.28 -19.99
C ASP A 4 -8.10 10.93 -19.69
N PRO A 5 -7.87 9.88 -20.51
CA PRO A 5 -8.52 8.57 -20.35
C PRO A 5 -8.05 7.79 -19.11
N ARG A 6 -7.24 8.38 -18.22
CA ARG A 6 -6.83 7.77 -16.96
C ARG A 6 -8.04 7.61 -16.02
N PHE A 7 -8.67 6.43 -16.09
CA PHE A 7 -9.75 6.00 -15.20
C PHE A 7 -9.34 5.87 -13.74
N VAL A 8 -8.03 5.86 -13.44
CA VAL A 8 -7.49 5.77 -12.07
C VAL A 8 -6.32 6.73 -11.94
N GLN A 9 -6.39 7.60 -10.94
CA GLN A 9 -5.35 8.59 -10.64
C GLN A 9 -4.46 8.10 -9.49
N VAL A 10 -5.02 7.34 -8.55
CA VAL A 10 -4.31 6.88 -7.35
C VAL A 10 -4.43 5.37 -7.17
N PHE A 11 -3.31 4.69 -7.01
CA PHE A 11 -3.28 3.28 -6.62
C PHE A 11 -3.02 3.13 -5.11
N LEU A 12 -3.79 2.30 -4.42
CA LEU A 12 -3.69 2.09 -2.96
C LEU A 12 -2.95 0.77 -2.63
N GLY A 13 -1.62 0.78 -2.76
CA GLY A 13 -0.72 -0.33 -2.41
C GLY A 13 -0.40 -0.43 -0.91
N GLY A 14 0.43 -1.40 -0.54
CA GLY A 14 0.87 -1.58 0.85
C GLY A 14 0.22 -2.75 1.60
N SER A 15 0.53 -2.85 2.89
CA SER A 15 0.27 -4.01 3.74
C SER A 15 -1.20 -4.46 3.76
N LYS A 16 -1.40 -5.78 3.90
CA LYS A 16 -2.71 -6.46 4.00
C LYS A 16 -3.27 -6.56 5.42
N ALA A 17 -2.50 -6.25 6.47
CA ALA A 17 -2.92 -6.46 7.85
C ALA A 17 -4.10 -5.53 8.25
N SER A 18 -5.16 -6.15 8.80
CA SER A 18 -6.37 -5.55 9.39
C SER A 18 -6.10 -5.06 10.83
N TYR A 19 -6.91 -4.26 11.51
CA TYR A 19 -8.24 -3.64 11.35
C TYR A 19 -8.03 -2.12 11.31
N ALA A 20 -8.93 -1.33 10.70
CA ALA A 20 -8.71 0.10 10.46
C ALA A 20 -7.61 0.37 9.41
N THR A 21 -7.77 -0.19 8.20
CA THR A 21 -6.82 0.14 7.12
C THR A 21 -6.88 1.66 6.87
N TRP A 22 -5.73 2.32 6.85
CA TRP A 22 -5.59 3.71 6.40
C TRP A 22 -6.32 3.98 5.08
N ARG A 23 -6.48 2.95 4.24
CA ARG A 23 -7.31 2.99 3.02
C ARG A 23 -8.75 3.33 3.34
N GLN A 24 -9.43 2.57 4.19
CA GLN A 24 -10.86 2.73 4.45
C GLN A 24 -11.17 3.94 5.32
N GLU A 25 -10.31 4.27 6.28
CA GLU A 25 -10.60 5.32 7.26
C GLU A 25 -10.12 6.70 6.84
N ILE A 26 -9.07 6.77 6.02
CA ILE A 26 -8.39 8.03 5.70
C ILE A 26 -8.39 8.25 4.19
N ALA A 27 -7.74 7.37 3.42
CA ALA A 27 -7.46 7.63 2.02
C ALA A 27 -8.73 7.63 1.15
N ILE A 28 -9.56 6.59 1.25
CA ILE A 28 -10.78 6.46 0.45
C ILE A 28 -11.75 7.62 0.75
N PRO A 29 -12.11 7.92 2.01
CA PRO A 29 -12.98 9.06 2.32
C PRO A 29 -12.42 10.39 1.79
N TYR A 30 -11.11 10.61 1.92
CA TYR A 30 -10.46 11.82 1.42
C TYR A 30 -10.50 11.91 -0.11
N LEU A 31 -10.20 10.82 -0.81
CA LEU A 31 -10.21 10.75 -2.28
C LEU A 31 -11.63 10.90 -2.83
N ASP A 32 -12.62 10.24 -2.23
CA ASP A 32 -14.03 10.35 -2.58
C ASP A 32 -14.53 11.79 -2.41
N ALA A 33 -14.22 12.43 -1.28
CA ALA A 33 -14.59 13.83 -1.02
C ALA A 33 -13.98 14.82 -2.03
N LYS A 34 -12.83 14.47 -2.61
CA LYS A 34 -12.16 15.25 -3.66
C LYS A 34 -12.50 14.81 -5.08
N LYS A 35 -13.36 13.80 -5.25
CA LYS A 35 -13.72 13.20 -6.55
C LYS A 35 -12.49 12.71 -7.33
N ILE A 36 -11.50 12.17 -6.63
CA ILE A 36 -10.29 11.59 -7.24
C ILE A 36 -10.53 10.10 -7.46
N HIS A 37 -10.29 9.63 -8.69
CA HIS A 37 -10.46 8.22 -9.01
C HIS A 37 -9.29 7.38 -8.47
N TYR A 38 -9.60 6.25 -7.83
CA TYR A 38 -8.59 5.38 -7.24
C TYR A 38 -8.83 3.90 -7.50
N PHE A 39 -7.78 3.10 -7.37
CA PHE A 39 -7.84 1.64 -7.40
C PHE A 39 -7.39 1.06 -6.06
N ASN A 40 -8.24 0.20 -5.47
CA ASN A 40 -7.94 -0.54 -4.24
C ASN A 40 -7.77 -2.04 -4.54
N PRO A 41 -6.54 -2.58 -4.55
CA PRO A 41 -6.25 -3.99 -4.87
C PRO A 41 -6.81 -4.98 -3.83
N GLN A 42 -7.21 -4.53 -2.63
CA GLN A 42 -7.82 -5.41 -1.63
C GLN A 42 -9.31 -5.65 -1.89
N ARG A 43 -9.99 -4.79 -2.65
CA ARG A 43 -11.40 -4.98 -3.02
C ARG A 43 -11.58 -5.92 -4.22
N SER A 44 -10.52 -6.20 -4.97
CA SER A 44 -10.54 -7.18 -6.06
C SER A 44 -10.35 -8.63 -5.58
N SER A 45 -10.63 -8.91 -4.29
CA SER A 45 -10.38 -10.21 -3.62
C SER A 45 -11.15 -11.40 -4.20
N HIS A 46 -12.05 -11.19 -5.16
CA HIS A 46 -12.77 -12.24 -5.87
C HIS A 46 -11.99 -12.83 -7.06
N LEU A 47 -10.86 -12.22 -7.45
CA LEU A 47 -10.01 -12.70 -8.53
C LEU A 47 -9.03 -13.77 -8.06
N TYR A 48 -8.64 -14.68 -8.95
CA TYR A 48 -7.53 -15.60 -8.67
C TYR A 48 -6.23 -14.82 -8.42
N GLN A 49 -5.29 -15.42 -7.69
CA GLN A 49 -4.05 -14.74 -7.26
C GLN A 49 -3.19 -14.24 -8.43
N ASN A 50 -3.16 -14.97 -9.55
CA ASN A 50 -2.48 -14.59 -10.79
C ASN A 50 -3.17 -13.41 -11.51
N GLU A 51 -4.50 -13.44 -11.62
CA GLU A 51 -5.30 -12.37 -12.22
C GLU A 51 -5.16 -11.07 -11.42
N SER A 52 -5.10 -11.19 -10.09
CA SER A 52 -4.87 -10.06 -9.17
C SER A 52 -3.52 -9.37 -9.42
N VAL A 53 -2.46 -10.13 -9.70
CA VAL A 53 -1.13 -9.56 -9.98
C VAL A 53 -1.10 -8.81 -11.30
N VAL A 54 -1.69 -9.38 -12.36
CA VAL A 54 -1.77 -8.73 -13.68
C VAL A 54 -2.60 -7.46 -13.59
N LEU A 55 -3.77 -7.51 -12.95
CA LEU A 55 -4.61 -6.33 -12.75
C LEU A 55 -3.85 -5.25 -11.98
N ASN A 56 -3.17 -5.59 -10.89
CA ASN A 56 -2.39 -4.61 -10.13
C ASN A 56 -1.36 -3.90 -11.01
N ARG A 57 -0.60 -4.63 -11.83
CA ARG A 57 0.40 -4.06 -12.74
C ARG A 57 -0.20 -3.13 -13.80
N ILE A 58 -1.37 -3.49 -14.32
CA ILE A 58 -2.10 -2.63 -15.26
C ILE A 58 -2.53 -1.35 -14.55
N MET A 59 -3.16 -1.48 -13.37
CA MET A 59 -3.68 -0.33 -12.65
C MET A 59 -2.58 0.60 -12.13
N THR A 60 -1.43 0.07 -11.72
CA THR A 60 -0.29 0.91 -11.35
C THR A 60 0.21 1.70 -12.54
N ALA A 61 0.39 1.07 -13.71
CA ALA A 61 0.84 1.75 -14.94
C ALA A 61 -0.08 2.90 -15.39
N PHE A 62 -1.38 2.82 -15.12
CA PHE A 62 -2.34 3.88 -15.42
C PHE A 62 -2.47 4.95 -14.34
N SER A 63 -1.90 4.74 -13.15
CA SER A 63 -2.01 5.66 -12.01
C SER A 63 -0.94 6.75 -12.02
N ASP A 64 -1.32 7.94 -11.55
CA ASP A 64 -0.41 9.09 -11.47
C ASP A 64 0.50 9.01 -10.26
N VAL A 65 -0.04 8.47 -9.17
CA VAL A 65 0.61 8.30 -7.88
C VAL A 65 0.23 6.96 -7.29
N LEU A 66 1.23 6.28 -6.73
CA LEU A 66 1.07 5.04 -5.97
C LEU A 66 1.25 5.35 -4.49
N ILE A 67 0.24 5.09 -3.67
CA ILE A 67 0.32 5.27 -2.22
C ILE A 67 0.47 3.90 -1.56
N PHE A 68 1.53 3.71 -0.79
CA PHE A 68 1.83 2.48 -0.06
C PHE A 68 1.74 2.71 1.45
N GLY A 69 0.70 2.19 2.09
CA GLY A 69 0.63 2.17 3.55
C GLY A 69 1.30 0.93 4.14
N ILE A 70 2.29 1.14 4.99
CA ILE A 70 3.12 0.13 5.65
C ILE A 70 2.70 0.07 7.12
N ALA A 71 1.94 -0.97 7.46
CA ALA A 71 1.32 -1.12 8.77
C ALA A 71 2.33 -1.55 9.84
N LYS A 72 2.07 -1.15 11.09
CA LYS A 72 2.90 -1.52 12.27
C LYS A 72 2.74 -2.98 12.67
N GLU A 73 1.65 -3.64 12.25
CA GLU A 73 1.28 -5.02 12.56
C GLU A 73 1.83 -6.05 11.54
N SER A 74 2.53 -5.59 10.51
CA SER A 74 3.09 -6.47 9.48
C SER A 74 4.55 -6.17 9.29
N ARG A 75 5.36 -7.19 8.95
CA ARG A 75 6.74 -7.00 8.46
C ARG A 75 6.79 -6.22 7.13
N ALA A 76 5.71 -6.29 6.34
CA ALA A 76 5.49 -5.53 5.11
C ALA A 76 6.59 -5.64 4.03
N LEU A 77 7.46 -6.66 4.12
CA LEU A 77 8.65 -6.80 3.26
C LEU A 77 8.30 -6.79 1.76
N VAL A 78 7.30 -7.57 1.37
CA VAL A 78 6.84 -7.63 -0.04
C VAL A 78 6.35 -6.26 -0.52
N SER A 79 5.55 -5.57 0.30
CA SER A 79 5.03 -4.25 -0.06
C SER A 79 6.11 -3.19 -0.18
N MET A 80 7.18 -3.27 0.62
CA MET A 80 8.33 -2.39 0.48
C MET A 80 9.12 -2.68 -0.79
N LEU A 81 9.32 -3.95 -1.14
CA LEU A 81 9.98 -4.33 -2.40
C LEU A 81 9.19 -3.85 -3.61
N GLU A 82 7.86 -3.99 -3.60
CA GLU A 82 6.99 -3.43 -4.65
C GLU A 82 7.13 -1.91 -4.74
N ALA A 83 7.12 -1.20 -3.60
CA ALA A 83 7.31 0.26 -3.59
C ALA A 83 8.66 0.66 -4.21
N VAL A 84 9.75 -0.02 -3.84
CA VAL A 84 11.09 0.20 -4.40
C VAL A 84 11.11 -0.11 -5.90
N GLU A 85 10.50 -1.21 -6.34
CA GLU A 85 10.39 -1.56 -7.77
C GLU A 85 9.73 -0.42 -8.54
N TYR A 86 8.60 0.11 -8.05
CA TYR A 86 7.90 1.21 -8.71
C TYR A 86 8.67 2.54 -8.66
N MET A 87 9.39 2.83 -7.58
CA MET A 87 10.28 4.00 -7.52
C MET A 87 11.38 3.89 -8.59
N CYS A 88 11.98 2.71 -8.72
CA CYS A 88 13.04 2.46 -9.70
C CYS A 88 12.56 2.50 -11.16
N THR A 89 11.27 2.28 -11.42
CA THR A 89 10.67 2.40 -12.77
C THR A 89 10.16 3.82 -13.08
N GLY A 90 10.43 4.80 -12.21
CA GLY A 90 10.10 6.21 -12.42
C GLY A 90 8.68 6.62 -12.00
N MET A 91 7.98 5.76 -11.26
CA MET A 91 6.64 6.07 -10.77
C MET A 91 6.71 6.99 -9.54
N LYS A 92 5.68 7.83 -9.37
CA LYS A 92 5.54 8.66 -8.16
C LYS A 92 4.99 7.80 -7.04
N VAL A 93 5.84 7.46 -6.08
CA VAL A 93 5.46 6.62 -4.94
C VAL A 93 5.46 7.44 -3.66
N LEU A 94 4.37 7.38 -2.92
CA LEU A 94 4.24 7.93 -1.57
C LEU A 94 4.11 6.78 -0.58
N THR A 95 5.09 6.62 0.31
CA THR A 95 5.04 5.64 1.40
C THR A 95 4.54 6.28 2.69
N VAL A 96 3.61 5.61 3.37
CA VAL A 96 3.13 6.00 4.71
C VAL A 96 3.50 4.87 5.64
N ILE A 97 4.46 5.11 6.54
CA ILE A 97 5.03 4.05 7.39
C ILE A 97 4.60 4.28 8.84
N ASN A 98 3.96 3.27 9.42
CA ASN A 98 3.70 3.19 10.85
C ASN A 98 4.77 2.32 11.49
N GLU A 99 5.49 2.88 12.45
CA GLU A 99 6.53 2.17 13.17
C GLU A 99 5.98 0.99 13.99
N VAL A 100 6.66 -0.14 13.89
CA VAL A 100 6.44 -1.31 14.74
C VAL A 100 6.84 -0.96 16.16
N GLN A 101 5.95 -1.22 17.12
CA GLN A 101 6.24 -1.02 18.55
C GLN A 101 6.72 -2.33 19.17
N GLU A 102 7.60 -2.24 20.17
CA GLU A 102 7.93 -3.39 21.03
C GLU A 102 6.65 -3.99 21.63
N GLY A 103 6.55 -5.32 21.66
CA GLY A 103 5.36 -6.04 22.11
C GLY A 103 4.25 -6.16 21.06
N SER A 104 4.39 -5.56 19.87
CA SER A 104 3.41 -5.72 18.78
C SER A 104 3.41 -7.14 18.23
N TYR A 105 2.24 -7.64 17.83
CA TYR A 105 2.14 -8.90 17.10
C TYR A 105 2.49 -8.68 15.62
N LEU A 106 3.43 -9.48 15.12
CA LEU A 106 3.78 -9.57 13.70
C LEU A 106 3.42 -10.99 13.21
N GLY A 107 2.17 -11.18 12.80
CA GLY A 107 1.63 -12.52 12.58
C GLY A 107 1.40 -13.23 13.92
N SER A 108 2.02 -14.38 14.14
CA SER A 108 1.91 -15.15 15.39
C SER A 108 3.03 -14.85 16.41
N GLU A 109 3.96 -13.95 16.10
CA GLU A 109 5.11 -13.64 16.94
C GLU A 109 4.96 -12.29 17.63
N ILE A 110 5.43 -12.20 18.89
CA ILE A 110 5.57 -10.93 19.61
C ILE A 110 6.90 -10.29 19.24
N CYS A 111 6.87 -9.04 18.81
CA CYS A 111 8.05 -8.32 18.38
C CYS A 111 8.87 -7.82 19.57
N GLY A 112 10.10 -8.31 19.72
CA GLY A 112 11.02 -7.84 20.75
C GLY A 112 11.61 -6.46 20.45
N LYS A 113 12.16 -5.78 21.46
CA LYS A 113 12.76 -4.44 21.37
C LYS A 113 13.74 -4.26 20.21
N TYR A 114 14.71 -5.17 20.07
CA TYR A 114 15.74 -5.07 19.05
C TYR A 114 15.17 -5.34 17.66
N GLN A 115 14.27 -6.32 17.55
CA GLN A 115 13.58 -6.64 16.31
C GLN A 115 12.74 -5.46 15.82
N ALA A 116 11.99 -4.79 16.70
CA ALA A 116 11.21 -3.61 16.35
C ALA A 116 12.10 -2.48 15.81
N LYS A 117 13.24 -2.22 16.48
CA LYS A 117 14.22 -1.23 16.03
C LYS A 117 14.81 -1.55 14.66
N ASP A 118 15.23 -2.80 14.44
CA ASP A 118 15.82 -3.22 13.17
C ASP A 118 14.81 -3.16 12.03
N ILE A 119 13.56 -3.56 12.29
CA ILE A 119 12.47 -3.47 11.32
C ILE A 119 12.17 -2.01 10.95
N ASN A 120 12.09 -1.11 11.93
CA ASN A 120 11.82 0.30 11.64
C ASN A 120 12.98 0.96 10.88
N ARG A 121 14.23 0.62 11.19
CA ARG A 121 15.40 1.07 10.42
C ARG A 121 15.37 0.60 8.97
N ALA A 122 14.98 -0.65 8.73
CA ALA A 122 14.90 -1.21 7.39
C ALA A 122 13.75 -0.65 6.53
N ARG A 123 12.81 0.08 7.15
CA ARG A 123 11.65 0.70 6.47
C ARG A 123 11.88 2.14 6.07
N LEU A 124 12.90 2.79 6.61
CA LEU A 124 13.21 4.22 6.43
C LEU A 124 14.21 4.45 5.30
#